data_AF-A0A0G1XDG3-F1
#
_entry.id   AF-A0A0G1XDG3-F1
#
_cell.length_a   1.000
_cell.length_b   1.000
_cell.length_c   1.000
_cell.angle_alpha   90.00
_cell.angle_beta   90.00
_cell.angle_gamma   90.00
#
_symmetry.space_group_name_H-M   'P 1'
#
loop_
_entity.id
_entity.type
_entity.pdbx_description
1 polymer ?
#
loop_
_entity_poly.entity_id
_entity_poly.type
_entity_poly.pdbx_seq_one_letter_code
_entity_poly.pdbx_strand_id
1 'polypeptide(L)'
;MGSPQMTREQDLSVRELLVNTFEEVRRITGSPEVELPKPVYSEIANDSDHHRMREGFMEYKTVCFFANFKGKHWLFARGESYGDYPARPFDSDLIAIPIGTAVSLAVTLECIVTEIARGAYFHNTLVCGLTNGQLTARSSSRFLGEPIRSSLARFVEFVSQRLEVDRDIFLASTLNRLTIKAARYRKELVPILAQAILHTLSC
;
A
#
# COMPACT_ATOMS: atom_id res chain seq x y z
N MET A 1 -17.30 -9.07 -41.31
CA MET A 1 -16.36 -9.72 -40.37
C MET A 1 -16.11 -8.76 -39.24
N GLY A 2 -16.76 -8.98 -38.09
CA GLY A 2 -16.58 -8.14 -36.92
C GLY A 2 -15.22 -8.40 -36.29
N SER A 3 -14.43 -7.35 -36.10
CA SER A 3 -13.24 -7.41 -35.24
C SER A 3 -13.66 -7.94 -33.87
N PRO A 4 -12.91 -8.87 -33.25
CA PRO A 4 -13.21 -9.25 -31.88
C PRO A 4 -13.04 -7.99 -31.03
N GLN A 5 -14.13 -7.51 -30.43
CA GLN A 5 -14.06 -6.61 -29.29
C GLN A 5 -13.29 -7.39 -28.23
N MET A 6 -11.99 -7.14 -28.12
CA MET A 6 -11.23 -7.56 -26.95
C MET A 6 -12.00 -7.01 -25.76
N THR A 7 -12.55 -7.92 -24.95
CA THR A 7 -13.08 -7.62 -23.63
C THR A 7 -12.08 -6.68 -22.97
N ARG A 8 -12.48 -5.43 -22.71
CA ARG A 8 -11.64 -4.45 -22.03
C ARG A 8 -11.18 -5.09 -20.72
N GLU A 9 -9.94 -5.57 -20.66
CA GLU A 9 -9.26 -5.84 -19.40
C GLU A 9 -9.46 -4.58 -18.56
N GLN A 10 -10.08 -4.74 -17.38
CA GLN A 10 -10.36 -3.60 -16.51
C GLN A 10 -9.02 -3.09 -15.97
N ASP A 11 -8.53 -2.03 -16.58
CA ASP A 11 -7.37 -1.27 -16.10
C ASP A 11 -7.63 -0.81 -14.67
N LEU A 12 -6.73 -1.16 -13.77
CA LEU A 12 -6.80 -0.79 -12.36
C LEU A 12 -5.95 0.45 -12.12
N SER A 13 -6.51 1.44 -11.42
CA SER A 13 -5.70 2.44 -10.71
C SER A 13 -4.83 1.75 -9.66
N VAL A 14 -3.81 2.45 -9.15
CA VAL A 14 -2.96 1.89 -8.09
C VAL A 14 -3.77 1.55 -6.83
N ARG A 15 -4.79 2.35 -6.50
CA ARG A 15 -5.70 2.09 -5.39
C ARG A 15 -6.48 0.79 -5.59
N GLU A 16 -7.14 0.65 -6.74
CA GLU A 16 -7.91 -0.55 -7.08
C GLU A 16 -7.02 -1.79 -7.11
N LEU A 17 -5.78 -1.65 -7.60
CA LEU A 17 -4.80 -2.72 -7.59
C LEU A 17 -4.47 -3.16 -6.15
N LEU A 18 -4.12 -2.23 -5.25
CA LEU A 18 -3.77 -2.56 -3.87
C LEU A 18 -4.97 -3.11 -3.07
N VAL A 19 -6.19 -2.61 -3.32
CA VAL A 19 -7.44 -3.19 -2.79
C VAL A 19 -7.58 -4.64 -3.23
N ASN A 20 -7.52 -4.89 -4.54
CA ASN A 20 -7.69 -6.24 -5.07
C ASN A 20 -6.57 -7.19 -4.61
N THR A 21 -5.34 -6.70 -4.45
CA THR A 21 -4.24 -7.47 -3.89
C THR A 21 -4.47 -7.80 -2.42
N PHE A 22 -4.99 -6.86 -1.63
CA PHE A 22 -5.34 -7.13 -0.23
C PHE A 22 -6.38 -8.25 -0.12
N GLU A 23 -7.44 -8.15 -0.93
CA GLU A 23 -8.49 -9.16 -1.04
C GLU A 23 -7.96 -10.52 -1.47
N GLU A 24 -7.04 -10.56 -2.43
CA GLU A 24 -6.43 -11.79 -2.91
C GLU A 24 -5.55 -12.46 -1.84
N VAL A 25 -4.75 -11.68 -1.11
CA VAL A 25 -3.96 -12.19 0.03
C VAL A 25 -4.90 -12.72 1.12
N ARG A 26 -5.97 -12.00 1.45
CA ARG A 26 -7.00 -12.42 2.42
C ARG A 26 -7.61 -13.77 2.02
N ARG A 27 -7.99 -13.89 0.75
CA ARG A 27 -8.57 -15.11 0.17
C ARG A 27 -7.60 -16.30 0.25
N ILE A 28 -6.33 -16.11 -0.10
CA ILE A 28 -5.30 -17.18 -0.08
C ILE A 28 -5.03 -17.65 1.36
N THR A 29 -4.99 -16.72 2.31
CA THR A 29 -4.69 -17.01 3.72
C THR A 29 -5.91 -17.47 4.53
N GLY A 30 -7.12 -17.37 3.97
CA GLY A 30 -8.37 -17.67 4.68
C GLY A 30 -8.59 -16.79 5.91
N SER A 31 -7.94 -15.64 5.98
CA SER A 31 -7.92 -14.78 7.16
C SER A 31 -9.11 -13.82 7.14
N PRO A 32 -9.87 -13.67 8.25
CA PRO A 32 -10.96 -12.72 8.29
C PRO A 32 -10.43 -11.29 8.29
N GLU A 33 -11.16 -10.40 7.61
CA GLU A 33 -10.99 -8.96 7.78
C GLU A 33 -11.73 -8.51 9.03
N VAL A 34 -11.07 -7.67 9.82
CA VAL A 34 -11.58 -7.12 11.07
C VAL A 34 -11.55 -5.60 10.97
N GLU A 35 -12.69 -4.97 11.21
CA GLU A 35 -12.77 -3.52 11.35
C GLU A 35 -12.17 -3.08 12.67
N LEU A 36 -11.34 -2.04 12.63
CA LEU A 36 -10.73 -1.47 13.82
C LEU A 36 -11.78 -0.64 14.58
N PRO A 37 -11.81 -0.68 15.93
CA PRO A 37 -12.75 0.12 16.72
C PRO A 37 -12.68 1.62 16.45
N LYS A 38 -11.49 2.10 16.06
CA LYS A 38 -11.22 3.45 15.56
C LYS A 38 -10.17 3.35 14.45
N PRO A 39 -10.21 4.23 13.44
CA PRO A 39 -9.14 4.31 12.47
C PRO A 39 -7.80 4.59 13.17
N VAL A 40 -6.74 3.97 12.67
CA VAL A 40 -5.38 4.19 13.14
C VAL A 40 -4.64 5.01 12.10
N TYR A 41 -3.91 6.02 12.55
CA TYR A 41 -3.21 6.96 11.68
C TYR A 41 -1.70 6.79 11.87
N SER A 42 -0.98 6.71 10.76
CA SER A 42 0.47 6.82 10.73
C SER A 42 0.84 8.13 10.04
N GLU A 43 1.59 9.01 10.69
CA GLU A 43 1.96 10.33 10.15
C GLU A 43 2.94 10.17 8.98
N ILE A 44 2.60 10.77 7.83
CA ILE A 44 3.28 10.56 6.55
C ILE A 44 4.18 11.69 6.11
N ALA A 45 3.78 12.88 6.54
CA ALA A 45 4.53 14.09 6.34
C ALA A 45 3.98 15.17 7.28
N ASN A 46 4.86 16.05 7.73
CA ASN A 46 4.53 17.16 8.60
C ASN A 46 5.22 18.42 8.07
N ASP A 47 4.41 19.39 7.61
CA ASP A 47 4.83 20.71 7.13
C ASP A 47 4.23 21.80 8.04
N SER A 48 4.02 21.47 9.32
CA SER A 48 3.44 22.39 10.28
C SER A 48 4.42 23.51 10.64
N ASP A 49 3.90 24.73 10.76
CA ASP A 49 4.62 25.91 11.24
C ASP A 49 3.91 26.50 12.47
N HIS A 50 4.47 27.57 13.07
CA HIS A 50 3.89 28.23 14.25
C HIS A 50 2.45 28.76 14.04
N HIS A 51 1.98 28.86 12.80
CA HIS A 51 0.69 29.42 12.44
C HIS A 51 -0.26 28.40 11.81
N ARG A 52 0.22 27.24 11.37
CA ARG A 52 -0.54 26.24 10.59
C ARG A 52 -0.13 24.82 10.93
N MET A 53 -1.11 23.98 11.23
CA MET A 53 -0.93 22.52 11.30
C MET A 53 -1.18 21.93 9.91
N ARG A 54 -0.19 21.20 9.37
CA ARG A 54 -0.23 20.57 8.04
C ARG A 54 0.40 19.19 8.13
N GLU A 55 -0.43 18.23 8.48
CA GLU A 55 -0.03 16.85 8.66
C GLU A 55 -0.76 15.97 7.65
N GLY A 56 -0.01 15.03 7.09
CA GLY A 56 -0.53 13.97 6.25
C GLY A 56 -0.52 12.66 7.02
N PHE A 57 -1.53 11.81 6.83
CA PHE A 57 -1.66 10.53 7.50
C PHE A 57 -1.95 9.40 6.49
N MET A 58 -1.52 8.19 6.82
CA MET A 58 -2.05 6.97 6.24
C MET A 58 -3.07 6.43 7.25
N GLU A 59 -4.32 6.35 6.83
CA GLU A 59 -5.44 5.91 7.64
C GLU A 59 -5.70 4.41 7.40
N TYR A 60 -5.71 3.63 8.48
CA TYR A 60 -6.02 2.21 8.47
C TYR A 60 -7.35 2.00 9.19
N LYS A 61 -8.33 1.42 8.50
CA LYS A 61 -9.66 1.11 9.05
C LYS A 61 -9.88 -0.38 9.29
N THR A 62 -9.19 -1.22 8.52
CA THR A 62 -9.37 -2.66 8.56
C THR A 62 -8.03 -3.38 8.54
N VAL A 63 -8.03 -4.57 9.13
CA VAL A 63 -6.85 -5.45 9.23
C VAL A 63 -7.22 -6.90 9.00
N CYS A 64 -6.28 -7.69 8.51
CA CYS A 64 -6.34 -9.15 8.45
C CYS A 64 -5.30 -9.74 9.41
N PHE A 65 -5.65 -10.82 10.10
CA PHE A 65 -4.72 -11.55 10.98
C PHE A 65 -4.32 -12.88 10.37
N PHE A 66 -3.05 -13.03 10.01
CA PHE A 66 -2.49 -14.28 9.51
C PHE A 66 -1.98 -15.10 10.70
N ALA A 67 -2.82 -16.01 11.19
CA ALA A 67 -2.45 -16.90 12.28
C ALA A 67 -1.49 -18.00 11.79
N ASN A 68 -0.33 -18.13 12.43
CA ASN A 68 0.63 -19.20 12.18
C ASN A 68 1.01 -19.37 10.68
N PHE A 69 1.09 -18.27 9.95
CA PHE A 69 1.56 -18.29 8.57
C PHE A 69 3.06 -18.57 8.57
N LYS A 70 3.42 -19.82 8.22
CA LYS A 70 4.82 -20.31 8.25
C LYS A 70 5.50 -20.14 9.62
N GLY A 71 4.76 -20.37 10.71
CA GLY A 71 5.31 -20.24 12.06
C GLY A 71 5.40 -18.81 12.60
N LYS A 72 4.92 -17.82 11.84
CA LYS A 72 4.85 -16.42 12.26
C LYS A 72 3.41 -15.93 12.28
N HIS A 73 3.12 -14.96 13.11
CA HIS A 73 1.83 -14.28 13.15
C HIS A 73 1.99 -12.89 12.55
N TRP A 74 1.09 -12.53 11.64
CA TRP A 74 1.15 -11.24 10.97
C TRP A 74 -0.18 -10.49 11.10
N LEU A 75 -0.08 -9.19 11.34
CA LEU A 75 -1.08 -8.24 10.92
C LEU A 75 -0.80 -7.89 9.47
N PHE A 76 -1.84 -7.80 8.66
CA PHE A 76 -1.78 -7.22 7.34
C PHE A 76 -2.87 -6.17 7.22
N ALA A 77 -2.53 -4.97 6.76
CA ALA A 77 -3.48 -3.87 6.69
C ALA A 77 -3.31 -3.08 5.41
N ARG A 78 -4.40 -2.42 5.01
CA ARG A 78 -4.45 -1.53 3.87
C ARG A 78 -4.66 -0.10 4.36
N GLY A 79 -3.77 0.80 3.93
CA GLY A 79 -3.84 2.21 4.24
C GLY A 79 -4.39 3.04 3.09
N GLU A 80 -5.11 4.11 3.43
CA GLU A 80 -5.51 5.16 2.50
C GLU A 80 -5.00 6.52 2.97
N SER A 81 -4.53 7.34 2.03
CA SER A 81 -4.03 8.68 2.33
C SER A 81 -5.14 9.57 2.91
N TYR A 82 -4.83 10.30 3.98
CA TYR A 82 -5.73 11.18 4.73
C TYR A 82 -5.00 12.46 5.16
N GLY A 83 -5.74 13.54 5.43
CA GLY A 83 -5.18 14.85 5.85
C GLY A 83 -4.80 15.78 4.69
N ASP A 84 -4.18 16.92 5.01
CA ASP A 84 -4.00 18.05 4.10
C ASP A 84 -2.53 18.37 3.78
N TYR A 85 -2.22 18.42 2.48
CA TYR A 85 -1.05 18.96 1.74
C TYR A 85 0.26 18.15 1.64
N PRO A 86 0.99 17.69 2.68
CA PRO A 86 2.25 16.99 2.44
C PRO A 86 2.02 15.48 2.19
N ALA A 87 0.80 14.96 2.41
CA ALA A 87 0.40 13.59 2.05
C ALA A 87 0.24 13.34 0.53
N ARG A 88 0.12 14.39 -0.29
CA ARG A 88 -0.32 14.31 -1.69
C ARG A 88 0.46 13.38 -2.63
N PRO A 89 1.74 13.05 -2.42
CA PRO A 89 2.41 12.07 -3.27
C PRO A 89 1.87 10.64 -3.06
N PHE A 90 1.29 10.35 -1.89
CA PHE A 90 0.87 9.02 -1.48
C PHE A 90 -0.64 8.86 -1.66
N ASP A 91 -1.06 7.71 -2.20
CA ASP A 91 -2.46 7.38 -2.38
C ASP A 91 -2.92 6.29 -1.40
N SER A 92 -2.17 5.18 -1.36
CA SER A 92 -2.52 4.00 -0.58
C SER A 92 -1.29 3.13 -0.31
N ASP A 93 -1.37 2.24 0.66
CA ASP A 93 -0.30 1.28 0.92
C ASP A 93 -0.82 -0.07 1.45
N LEU A 94 0.07 -1.05 1.45
CA LEU A 94 -0.11 -2.32 2.16
C LEU A 94 1.02 -2.47 3.17
N ILE A 95 0.66 -2.75 4.42
CA ILE A 95 1.61 -2.94 5.52
C ILE A 95 1.50 -4.32 6.12
N ALA A 96 2.60 -4.80 6.72
CA ALA A 96 2.59 -6.00 7.54
C ALA A 96 3.39 -5.83 8.84
N ILE A 97 2.79 -6.22 9.97
CA ILE A 97 3.36 -6.08 11.32
C ILE A 97 3.44 -7.48 11.95
N PRO A 98 4.57 -7.89 12.55
CA PRO A 98 4.69 -9.22 13.15
C PRO A 98 4.07 -9.19 14.54
N ILE A 99 3.15 -10.09 14.83
CA ILE A 99 2.44 -10.13 16.11
C ILE A 99 2.92 -11.34 16.92
N GLY A 100 4.21 -11.34 17.27
CA GLY A 100 4.85 -12.29 18.22
C GLY A 100 4.21 -13.68 18.33
N THR A 101 4.04 -14.17 19.56
CA THR A 101 3.15 -15.29 19.92
C THR A 101 1.88 -14.69 20.51
N ALA A 102 0.82 -14.54 19.71
CA ALA A 102 -0.39 -13.83 20.14
C ALA A 102 -1.10 -14.55 21.32
N VAL A 103 -1.31 -13.82 22.43
CA VAL A 103 -1.97 -14.31 23.66
C VAL A 103 -3.50 -14.13 23.60
N SER A 104 -4.01 -13.16 22.82
CA SER A 104 -5.43 -13.02 22.41
C SER A 104 -5.61 -11.91 21.35
N LEU A 105 -6.70 -11.96 20.56
CA LEU A 105 -7.03 -10.95 19.54
C LEU A 105 -7.26 -9.53 20.12
N ALA A 106 -7.81 -9.43 21.33
CA ALA A 106 -8.10 -8.15 21.98
C ALA A 106 -6.82 -7.41 22.42
N VAL A 107 -5.89 -8.13 23.06
CA VAL A 107 -4.55 -7.59 23.39
C VAL A 107 -3.77 -7.24 22.12
N THR A 108 -3.98 -8.03 21.06
CA THR A 108 -3.38 -7.79 19.75
C THR A 108 -3.86 -6.46 19.15
N LEU A 109 -5.13 -6.08 19.28
CA LEU A 109 -5.67 -4.79 18.75
C LEU A 109 -5.06 -3.55 19.41
N GLU A 110 -4.89 -3.53 20.72
CA GLU A 110 -4.20 -2.41 21.39
C GLU A 110 -2.72 -2.32 21.01
N CYS A 111 -2.05 -3.47 20.86
CA CYS A 111 -0.69 -3.54 20.33
C CYS A 111 -0.63 -3.07 18.87
N ILE A 112 -1.62 -3.38 18.03
CA ILE A 112 -1.68 -2.94 16.62
C ILE A 112 -1.76 -1.41 16.53
N VAL A 113 -2.66 -0.78 17.31
CA VAL A 113 -2.77 0.68 17.38
C VAL A 113 -1.41 1.26 17.78
N THR A 114 -0.79 0.66 18.79
CA THR A 114 0.50 1.10 19.31
C THR A 114 1.63 0.90 18.30
N GLU A 115 1.70 -0.20 17.56
CA GLU A 115 2.76 -0.49 16.58
C GLU A 115 2.61 0.32 15.29
N ILE A 116 1.37 0.52 14.81
CA ILE A 116 1.12 1.43 13.67
C ILE A 116 1.45 2.88 14.06
N ALA A 117 1.13 3.29 15.30
CA ALA A 117 1.41 4.64 15.80
C ALA A 117 2.88 4.86 16.21
N ARG A 118 3.58 3.84 16.72
CA ARG A 118 5.01 3.90 17.13
C ARG A 118 5.97 3.68 15.98
N GLY A 119 5.56 2.98 14.93
CA GLY A 119 6.41 2.63 13.81
C GLY A 119 6.70 3.83 12.92
N ALA A 120 7.90 4.42 13.12
CA ALA A 120 8.49 5.43 12.24
C ALA A 120 8.10 5.21 10.78
N TYR A 121 7.57 6.26 10.17
CA TYR A 121 6.80 6.18 8.94
C TYR A 121 7.41 5.29 7.84
N PHE A 122 6.58 4.41 7.27
CA PHE A 122 6.90 3.34 6.30
C PHE A 122 7.71 2.12 6.76
N HIS A 123 8.06 2.00 8.05
CA HIS A 123 8.86 0.86 8.51
C HIS A 123 8.23 -0.51 8.17
N ASN A 124 6.89 -0.59 8.22
CA ASN A 124 6.12 -1.81 7.98
C ASN A 124 5.50 -1.87 6.58
N THR A 125 5.84 -0.95 5.67
CA THR A 125 5.22 -0.89 4.34
C THR A 125 5.84 -1.93 3.40
N LEU A 126 5.01 -2.81 2.86
CA LEU A 126 5.38 -3.78 1.84
C LEU A 126 5.43 -3.11 0.46
N VAL A 127 4.38 -2.38 0.13
CA VAL A 127 4.24 -1.66 -1.13
C VAL A 127 3.40 -0.40 -0.91
N CYS A 128 3.77 0.67 -1.61
CA CYS A 128 3.12 1.96 -1.57
C CYS A 128 2.70 2.38 -2.98
N GLY A 129 1.47 2.84 -3.11
CA GLY A 129 0.92 3.46 -4.31
C GLY A 129 1.01 4.98 -4.23
N LEU A 130 1.53 5.59 -5.28
CA LEU A 130 1.62 7.04 -5.42
C LEU A 130 0.40 7.58 -6.18
N THR A 131 0.05 8.85 -5.98
CA THR A 131 -1.09 9.49 -6.66
C THR A 131 -0.95 9.58 -8.17
N ASN A 132 0.29 9.52 -8.68
CA ASN A 132 0.58 9.41 -10.12
C ASN A 132 0.40 7.97 -10.67
N GLY A 133 -0.06 7.04 -9.84
CA GLY A 133 -0.31 5.65 -10.19
C GLY A 133 0.91 4.74 -10.11
N GLN A 134 2.09 5.20 -9.70
CA GLN A 134 3.25 4.33 -9.57
C GLN A 134 3.22 3.49 -8.29
N LEU A 135 3.67 2.24 -8.38
CA LEU A 135 4.02 1.40 -7.23
C LEU A 135 5.48 1.60 -6.83
N THR A 136 5.75 1.64 -5.53
CA THR A 136 7.10 1.74 -4.97
C THR A 136 7.22 0.98 -3.65
N ALA A 137 8.46 0.72 -3.24
CA ALA A 137 8.80 0.29 -1.89
C ALA A 137 9.65 1.39 -1.24
N ARG A 138 9.39 1.68 0.04
CA ARG A 138 10.03 2.78 0.75
C ARG A 138 11.35 2.33 1.35
N SER A 139 12.40 3.15 1.20
CA SER A 139 13.75 2.88 1.70
C SER A 139 13.85 2.71 3.21
N SER A 140 12.93 3.25 3.99
CA SER A 140 12.87 3.05 5.44
C SER A 140 12.15 1.76 5.86
N SER A 141 11.52 1.05 4.91
CA SER A 141 10.84 -0.21 5.19
C SER A 141 11.84 -1.29 5.55
N ARG A 142 11.54 -2.09 6.57
CA ARG A 142 12.32 -3.29 6.89
C ARG A 142 12.25 -4.35 5.79
N PHE A 143 11.29 -4.24 4.88
CA PHE A 143 11.12 -5.13 3.74
C PHE A 143 11.96 -4.71 2.51
N LEU A 144 12.83 -3.70 2.63
CA LEU A 144 13.64 -3.15 1.52
C LEU A 144 14.64 -4.17 0.89
N GLY A 145 14.89 -5.31 1.53
CA GLY A 145 15.71 -6.40 0.98
C GLY A 145 14.94 -7.54 0.34
N GLU A 146 13.61 -7.52 0.42
CA GLU A 146 12.78 -8.72 0.22
C GLU A 146 12.29 -8.90 -1.22
N PRO A 147 11.80 -10.11 -1.60
CA PRO A 147 11.37 -10.46 -2.96
C PRO A 147 10.41 -9.48 -3.63
N ILE A 148 9.57 -8.80 -2.84
CA ILE A 148 8.64 -7.79 -3.36
C ILE A 148 9.36 -6.66 -4.09
N ARG A 149 10.48 -6.15 -3.56
CA ARG A 149 11.24 -5.05 -4.18
C ARG A 149 11.83 -5.48 -5.52
N SER A 150 12.44 -6.66 -5.56
CA SER A 150 13.01 -7.24 -6.78
C SER A 150 11.93 -7.48 -7.84
N SER A 151 10.71 -7.77 -7.40
CA SER A 151 9.56 -8.00 -8.28
C SER A 151 8.93 -6.71 -8.80
N LEU A 152 9.00 -5.58 -8.06
CA LEU A 152 8.49 -4.28 -8.51
C LEU A 152 9.05 -3.85 -9.87
N ALA A 153 10.33 -4.14 -10.15
CA ALA A 153 10.94 -3.83 -11.45
C ALA A 153 10.28 -4.60 -12.59
N ARG A 154 9.89 -5.86 -12.35
CA ARG A 154 9.20 -6.72 -13.32
C ARG A 154 7.72 -6.36 -13.46
N PHE A 155 7.13 -5.72 -12.45
CA PHE A 155 5.73 -5.30 -12.51
C PHE A 155 5.43 -4.23 -13.57
N VAL A 156 6.47 -3.61 -14.14
CA VAL A 156 6.32 -2.73 -15.31
C VAL A 156 5.72 -3.45 -16.53
N GLU A 157 5.89 -4.77 -16.63
CA GLU A 157 5.30 -5.60 -17.70
C GLU A 157 3.77 -5.63 -17.64
N PHE A 158 3.19 -5.33 -16.47
CA PHE A 158 1.75 -5.33 -16.22
C PHE A 158 1.16 -3.93 -16.23
N VAL A 159 1.92 -2.93 -16.70
CA VAL A 159 1.42 -1.57 -16.89
C VAL A 159 0.63 -1.54 -18.21
N SER A 160 -0.68 -1.33 -18.11
CA SER A 160 -1.53 -1.12 -19.28
C SER A 160 -1.45 0.31 -19.81
N GLN A 161 -1.21 1.26 -18.91
CA GLN A 161 -1.05 2.67 -19.25
C GLN A 161 0.08 3.28 -18.44
N ARG A 162 1.07 3.85 -19.14
CA ARG A 162 2.22 4.51 -18.49
C ARG A 162 1.81 5.86 -17.92
N LEU A 163 2.55 6.29 -16.90
CA LEU A 163 2.50 7.64 -16.38
C LEU A 163 2.87 8.64 -17.48
N GLU A 164 2.00 9.62 -17.73
CA GLU A 164 2.25 10.75 -18.61
C GLU A 164 2.37 12.02 -17.77
N VAL A 165 3.46 12.76 -17.99
CA VAL A 165 3.75 14.01 -17.28
C VAL A 165 3.97 15.15 -18.26
N ASP A 166 3.56 16.35 -17.87
CA ASP A 166 3.92 17.58 -18.56
C ASP A 166 5.41 17.86 -18.33
N ARG A 167 6.16 18.10 -19.41
CA ARG A 167 7.61 18.27 -19.31
C ARG A 167 8.03 19.68 -18.89
N ASP A 168 7.14 20.65 -19.09
CA ASP A 168 7.39 22.07 -18.94
C ASP A 168 6.81 22.63 -17.64
N ILE A 169 5.85 21.91 -17.04
CA ILE A 169 5.20 22.30 -15.79
C ILE A 169 5.71 21.47 -14.60
N PHE A 170 6.23 22.17 -13.60
CA PHE A 170 6.57 21.63 -12.29
C PHE A 170 5.53 22.03 -11.24
N LEU A 171 5.16 21.08 -10.39
CA LEU A 171 4.36 21.35 -9.20
C LEU A 171 5.22 22.06 -8.17
N ALA A 172 4.86 23.29 -7.80
CA ALA A 172 5.59 24.09 -6.81
C ALA A 172 5.76 23.39 -5.45
N SER A 173 4.83 22.47 -5.11
CA SER A 173 4.81 21.77 -3.83
C SER A 173 5.77 20.59 -3.72
N THR A 174 6.13 19.98 -4.84
CA THR A 174 6.93 18.73 -4.86
C THR A 174 8.15 18.82 -5.77
N LEU A 175 8.25 19.87 -6.59
CA LEU A 175 9.21 19.99 -7.69
C LEU A 175 9.17 18.80 -8.66
N ASN A 176 8.09 18.03 -8.63
CA ASN A 176 7.82 16.98 -9.60
C ASN A 176 7.06 17.56 -10.79
N ARG A 177 7.20 16.92 -11.94
CA ARG A 177 6.43 17.26 -13.13
C ARG A 177 4.94 17.02 -12.90
N LEU A 178 4.10 17.89 -13.48
CA LEU A 178 2.65 17.74 -13.42
C LEU A 178 2.24 16.42 -14.07
N THR A 179 1.51 15.57 -13.36
CA THR A 179 0.95 14.34 -13.92
C THR A 179 -0.29 14.67 -14.75
N ILE A 180 -0.24 14.37 -16.05
CA ILE A 180 -1.38 14.50 -16.97
C ILE A 180 -2.24 13.24 -16.90
N LYS A 181 -1.58 12.07 -16.82
CA LYS A 181 -2.24 10.77 -16.83
C LYS A 181 -1.54 9.82 -15.87
N ALA A 182 -2.26 9.33 -14.86
CA ALA A 182 -1.70 8.36 -13.92
C ALA A 182 -1.44 7.00 -14.59
N ALA A 183 -0.48 6.25 -14.07
CA ALA A 183 -0.25 4.88 -14.50
C ALA A 183 -1.44 3.98 -14.12
N ARG A 184 -1.75 3.01 -14.99
CA ARG A 184 -2.76 1.97 -14.74
C ARG A 184 -2.18 0.59 -15.02
N TYR A 185 -2.74 -0.40 -14.33
CA TYR A 185 -2.24 -1.76 -14.32
C TYR A 185 -3.28 -2.75 -14.83
N ARG A 186 -2.80 -3.81 -15.46
CA ARG A 186 -3.63 -4.95 -15.81
C ARG A 186 -4.01 -5.74 -14.56
N LYS A 187 -5.18 -6.35 -14.57
CA LYS A 187 -5.73 -7.10 -13.42
C LYS A 187 -4.88 -8.31 -13.05
N GLU A 188 -4.11 -8.87 -13.99
CA GLU A 188 -3.19 -9.99 -13.82
C GLU A 188 -2.07 -9.68 -12.81
N LEU A 189 -1.78 -8.40 -12.56
CA LEU A 189 -0.82 -8.01 -11.54
C LEU A 189 -1.30 -8.35 -10.13
N VAL A 190 -2.61 -8.40 -9.88
CA VAL A 190 -3.20 -8.68 -8.55
C VAL A 190 -2.66 -9.97 -7.94
N PRO A 191 -2.83 -11.16 -8.58
CA PRO A 191 -2.33 -12.41 -8.02
C PRO A 191 -0.81 -12.45 -7.93
N ILE A 192 -0.09 -11.80 -8.85
CA ILE A 192 1.38 -11.78 -8.85
C ILE A 192 1.91 -10.98 -7.66
N LEU A 193 1.35 -9.79 -7.42
CA LEU A 193 1.71 -8.95 -6.28
C LEU A 193 1.34 -9.63 -4.96
N ALA A 194 0.18 -10.31 -4.89
CA ALA A 194 -0.22 -11.08 -3.72
C ALA A 194 0.79 -12.21 -3.40
N GLN A 195 1.24 -12.96 -4.41
CA GLN A 195 2.26 -14.00 -4.22
C GLN A 195 3.61 -13.41 -3.78
N ALA A 196 4.02 -12.27 -4.34
CA ALA A 196 5.26 -11.61 -3.92
C ALA A 196 5.19 -11.14 -2.45
N ILE A 197 4.04 -10.65 -2.00
CA ILE A 197 3.78 -10.32 -0.59
C ILE A 197 3.88 -11.58 0.28
N LEU A 198 3.16 -12.65 -0.06
CA LEU A 198 3.18 -13.89 0.72
C LEU A 198 4.57 -14.51 0.82
N HIS A 199 5.35 -14.44 -0.26
CA HIS A 199 6.74 -14.88 -0.26
C HIS A 199 7.59 -14.03 0.70
N THR A 200 7.44 -12.69 0.64
CA THR A 200 8.12 -11.75 1.55
C THR A 200 7.78 -12.02 3.03
N LEU A 201 6.53 -12.36 3.35
CA LEU A 201 6.11 -12.67 4.73
C LEU A 201 6.51 -14.08 5.20
N SER A 202 6.97 -14.94 4.28
CA SER A 202 7.44 -16.30 4.57
C SER A 202 8.94 -16.35 4.89
N CYS A 203 9.71 -15.35 4.46
CA CYS A 203 11.11 -15.16 4.82
C CYS A 203 11.21 -14.65 6.27
#